data_AF-A0A081NJS1-F1
#
_entry.id   AF-A0A081NJS1-F1
#
_cell.length_a   1.000
_cell.length_b   1.000
_cell.length_c   1.000
_cell.angle_alpha   90.00
_cell.angle_beta   90.00
_cell.angle_gamma   90.00
#
_symmetry.space_group_name_H-M   'P 1'
#
loop_
_entity.id
_entity.type
_entity.pdbx_description
1 polymer ?
#
loop_
_entity_poly.entity_id
_entity_poly.type
_entity_poly.pdbx_seq_one_letter_code
_entity_poly.pdbx_strand_id
1 'polypeptide(L)'
;MQLIVLAHDIHFLRHLRNDVLRDTHPNDVKCLKLKAVTNRYSSFDDIDMDNECESAYFKSHRLLEEYRAGNATSSMEVARSIRPMLEGYLHRRFPGLINGGLLFGQVIELINNAVTPCPLIFAQNITHELNEINRYAGQYHHDTNPAADQVEVVDSELLSFVDRAVNVVHAGAV
;
A
#
# COMPACT_ATOMS: atom_id res chain seq x y z
N MET A 1 -0.29 18.50 -35.64
CA MET A 1 0.69 17.39 -35.59
C MET A 1 0.27 16.46 -34.48
N GLN A 2 0.27 15.15 -34.71
CA GLN A 2 -0.10 14.16 -33.68
C GLN A 2 1.15 13.36 -33.31
N LEU A 3 1.42 13.23 -32.00
CA LEU A 3 2.52 12.45 -31.46
C LEU A 3 1.94 11.25 -30.70
N ILE A 4 2.47 10.06 -30.96
CA ILE A 4 2.13 8.83 -30.23
C ILE A 4 3.41 8.27 -29.63
N VAL A 5 3.40 8.02 -28.32
CA VAL A 5 4.53 7.45 -27.57
C VAL A 5 4.10 6.13 -26.98
N LEU A 6 4.87 5.07 -27.25
CA LEU A 6 4.67 3.74 -26.67
C LEU A 6 5.88 3.40 -25.81
N ALA A 7 5.66 3.07 -24.54
CA ALA A 7 6.71 2.66 -23.62
C ALA A 7 6.19 1.64 -22.61
N HIS A 8 7.11 0.87 -22.03
CA HIS A 8 6.82 -0.12 -21.00
C HIS A 8 7.12 0.40 -19.58
N ASP A 9 7.88 1.49 -19.48
CA ASP A 9 8.21 2.13 -18.21
C ASP A 9 7.20 3.23 -17.90
N ILE A 10 6.37 2.99 -16.88
CA ILE A 10 5.33 3.91 -16.44
C ILE A 10 5.89 5.19 -15.79
N HIS A 11 7.07 5.11 -15.16
CA HIS A 11 7.73 6.28 -14.57
C HIS A 11 8.23 7.23 -15.65
N PHE A 12 8.81 6.69 -16.72
CA PHE A 12 9.17 7.46 -17.91
C PHE A 12 7.95 8.15 -18.52
N LEU A 13 6.85 7.43 -18.72
CA LEU A 13 5.62 8.00 -19.29
C LEU A 13 5.02 9.09 -18.42
N ARG A 14 5.01 8.90 -17.10
CA ARG A 14 4.55 9.91 -16.13
C ARG A 14 5.40 11.17 -16.20
N HIS A 15 6.73 11.02 -16.28
CA HIS A 15 7.65 12.15 -16.39
C HIS A 15 7.42 12.93 -17.68
N LEU A 16 7.36 12.23 -18.83
CA LEU A 16 7.09 12.83 -20.13
C LEU A 16 5.74 13.57 -20.16
N ARG A 17 4.67 12.96 -19.63
CA ARG A 17 3.36 13.61 -19.52
C ARG A 17 3.46 14.91 -18.71
N ASN A 18 4.14 14.87 -17.57
CA ASN A 18 4.28 16.04 -16.71
C ASN A 18 5.07 17.17 -17.38
N ASP A 19 6.11 16.86 -18.16
CA ASP A 19 6.88 17.86 -18.90
C ASP A 19 6.06 18.48 -20.03
N VAL A 20 5.32 17.66 -20.79
CA VAL A 20 4.40 18.13 -21.84
C VAL A 20 3.34 19.08 -21.28
N LEU A 21 2.74 18.74 -20.13
CA LEU A 21 1.73 19.56 -19.46
C LEU A 21 2.29 20.86 -18.86
N ARG A 22 3.60 20.96 -18.59
CA ARG A 22 4.25 22.16 -18.05
C ARG A 22 4.52 23.21 -19.12
N ASP A 23 5.03 22.79 -20.28
CA ASP A 23 5.54 23.71 -21.31
C ASP A 23 4.50 24.13 -22.36
N THR A 24 3.37 23.41 -22.44
CA THR A 24 2.32 23.71 -23.42
C THR A 24 0.97 23.85 -22.72
N HIS A 25 0.00 24.50 -23.36
CA HIS A 25 -1.43 24.23 -23.12
C HIS A 25 -1.85 23.16 -24.14
N PRO A 26 -1.42 21.89 -24.01
CA PRO A 26 -1.74 20.89 -25.01
C PRO A 26 -3.23 20.55 -24.86
N ASN A 27 -4.00 20.82 -25.90
CA ASN A 27 -5.33 20.25 -26.02
C ASN A 27 -5.17 18.71 -26.14
N ASP A 28 -5.81 17.99 -25.21
CA ASP A 28 -6.05 16.54 -25.18
C ASP A 28 -4.83 15.60 -25.14
N VAL A 29 -4.10 15.58 -24.02
CA VAL A 29 -3.20 14.45 -23.68
C VAL A 29 -4.04 13.26 -23.19
N LYS A 30 -4.12 12.18 -23.97
CA LYS A 30 -4.76 10.92 -23.56
C LYS A 30 -3.72 9.87 -23.20
N CYS A 31 -3.88 9.26 -22.03
CA CYS A 31 -3.06 8.17 -21.53
C CYS A 31 -3.86 6.87 -21.57
N LEU A 32 -3.30 5.81 -22.16
CA LEU A 32 -3.97 4.51 -22.31
C LEU A 32 -3.01 3.38 -21.96
N LYS A 33 -3.55 2.25 -21.48
CA LYS A 33 -2.83 0.98 -21.34
C LYS A 33 -3.42 -0.10 -22.23
N LEU A 34 -2.59 -1.06 -22.61
CA LEU A 34 -3.05 -2.29 -23.22
C LEU A 34 -3.43 -3.28 -22.13
N LYS A 35 -4.64 -3.82 -22.24
CA LYS A 35 -5.19 -4.83 -21.34
C LYS A 35 -5.50 -6.09 -22.12
N ALA A 36 -5.01 -7.23 -21.62
CA ALA A 36 -5.36 -8.53 -22.18
C ALA A 36 -6.86 -8.80 -21.98
N VAL A 37 -7.52 -9.30 -23.01
CA VAL A 37 -8.93 -9.71 -22.97
C VAL A 37 -9.05 -11.16 -23.47
N THR A 38 -10.24 -11.75 -23.35
CA THR A 38 -10.51 -13.14 -23.74
C THR A 38 -10.07 -13.43 -25.18
N ASN A 39 -9.69 -14.67 -25.46
CA ASN A 39 -9.19 -15.14 -26.78
C ASN A 39 -7.85 -14.52 -27.24
N ARG A 40 -6.95 -14.17 -26.31
CA ARG A 40 -5.60 -13.64 -26.62
C ARG A 40 -5.61 -12.33 -27.42
N TYR A 41 -6.70 -11.56 -27.33
CA TYR A 41 -6.75 -10.21 -27.88
C TYR A 41 -6.31 -9.18 -26.83
N SER A 42 -6.08 -7.95 -27.29
CA SER A 42 -5.78 -6.80 -26.45
C SER A 42 -6.80 -5.70 -26.70
N SER A 43 -7.23 -5.03 -25.64
CA SER A 43 -8.01 -3.80 -25.70
C SER A 43 -7.19 -2.64 -25.14
N PHE A 44 -7.59 -1.41 -25.47
CA PHE A 44 -7.20 -0.23 -24.72
C PHE A 44 -8.08 -0.08 -23.49
N ASP A 45 -7.49 0.42 -22.42
CA ASP A 45 -8.17 0.84 -21.19
C ASP A 45 -7.54 2.16 -20.72
N ASP A 46 -8.27 2.91 -19.91
CA ASP A 46 -7.73 4.12 -19.30
C ASP A 46 -6.65 3.76 -18.27
N ILE A 47 -5.66 4.65 -18.12
CA ILE A 47 -4.60 4.49 -17.13
C ILE A 47 -4.45 5.78 -16.32
N ASP A 48 -4.55 5.64 -15.01
CA ASP A 48 -4.11 6.64 -14.06
C ASP A 48 -2.63 6.40 -13.76
N MET A 49 -1.74 7.14 -14.44
CA MET A 49 -0.29 6.96 -14.27
C MET A 49 0.18 7.30 -12.85
N ASP A 50 -0.53 8.15 -12.13
CA ASP A 50 -0.14 8.53 -10.77
C ASP A 50 -0.39 7.35 -9.82
N ASN A 51 -1.54 6.68 -9.95
CA ASN A 51 -1.86 5.47 -9.19
C ASN A 51 -0.91 4.31 -9.53
N GLU A 52 -0.56 4.12 -10.80
CA GLU A 52 0.32 3.03 -11.22
C GLU A 52 1.76 3.22 -10.69
N CYS A 53 2.21 4.47 -10.58
CA CYS A 53 3.51 4.87 -10.02
C CYS A 53 3.54 4.95 -8.48
N GLU A 54 2.44 4.62 -7.78
CA GLU A 54 2.41 4.64 -6.32
C GLU A 54 3.45 3.67 -5.72
N SER A 55 4.12 4.10 -4.66
CA SER A 55 4.91 3.17 -3.83
C SER A 55 3.99 2.11 -3.19
N ALA A 56 4.54 0.95 -2.85
CA ALA A 56 3.77 -0.13 -2.19
C ALA A 56 2.96 0.33 -0.97
N TYR A 57 3.51 1.27 -0.19
CA TYR A 57 2.80 1.92 0.93
C TYR A 57 1.52 2.64 0.49
N PHE A 58 1.60 3.51 -0.52
CA PHE A 58 0.45 4.29 -0.98
C PHE A 58 -0.60 3.39 -1.64
N LYS A 59 -0.17 2.37 -2.40
CA LYS A 59 -1.08 1.35 -2.95
C LYS A 59 -1.86 0.65 -1.84
N SER A 60 -1.16 0.20 -0.80
CA SER A 60 -1.77 -0.50 0.34
C SER A 60 -2.71 0.43 1.13
N HIS A 61 -2.29 1.67 1.38
CA HIS A 61 -3.11 2.68 2.04
C HIS A 61 -4.39 2.99 1.25
N ARG A 62 -4.29 3.20 -0.06
CA ARG A 62 -5.44 3.45 -0.92
C ARG A 62 -6.41 2.27 -0.92
N LEU A 63 -5.90 1.05 -0.97
CA LEU A 63 -6.71 -0.16 -0.97
C LEU A 63 -7.50 -0.33 0.36
N LEU A 64 -6.89 0.03 1.49
CA LEU A 64 -7.59 0.11 2.79
C LEU A 64 -8.70 1.18 2.78
N GLU A 65 -8.41 2.39 2.27
CA GLU A 65 -9.42 3.46 2.19
C GLU A 65 -10.57 3.12 1.24
N GLU A 66 -10.27 2.49 0.10
CA GLU A 66 -11.29 1.97 -0.83
C GLU A 66 -12.18 0.93 -0.15
N TYR A 67 -11.63 0.07 0.71
CA TYR A 67 -12.41 -0.90 1.48
C TYR A 67 -13.32 -0.22 2.51
N ARG A 68 -12.81 0.78 3.25
CA ARG A 68 -13.60 1.59 4.19
C ARG A 68 -14.75 2.33 3.51
N ALA A 69 -14.53 2.77 2.28
CA ALA A 69 -15.53 3.43 1.45
C ALA A 69 -16.53 2.46 0.79
N GLY A 70 -16.35 1.14 0.95
CA GLY A 70 -17.20 0.11 0.34
C GLY A 70 -16.94 -0.14 -1.15
N ASN A 71 -15.79 0.28 -1.67
CA ASN A 71 -15.43 0.20 -3.09
C ASN A 71 -14.43 -0.92 -3.42
N ALA A 72 -13.81 -1.55 -2.42
CA ALA A 72 -12.80 -2.58 -2.66
C ALA A 72 -13.41 -3.90 -3.13
N THR A 73 -12.70 -4.58 -4.03
CA THR A 73 -13.18 -5.77 -4.73
C THR A 73 -12.70 -7.09 -4.14
N SER A 74 -11.70 -7.09 -3.25
CA SER A 74 -11.11 -8.30 -2.68
C SER A 74 -10.72 -8.13 -1.22
N SER A 75 -11.49 -8.71 -0.29
CA SER A 75 -11.20 -8.70 1.14
C SER A 75 -9.86 -9.36 1.47
N MET A 76 -9.46 -10.39 0.71
CA MET A 76 -8.16 -11.05 0.89
C MET A 76 -6.98 -10.14 0.52
N GLU A 77 -7.09 -9.37 -0.57
CA GLU A 77 -6.06 -8.40 -0.94
C GLU A 77 -5.97 -7.27 0.10
N VAL A 78 -7.12 -6.82 0.63
CA VAL A 78 -7.18 -5.83 1.71
C VAL A 78 -6.47 -6.35 2.96
N ALA A 79 -6.82 -7.54 3.42
CA ALA A 79 -6.22 -8.13 4.61
C ALA A 79 -4.68 -8.26 4.48
N ARG A 80 -4.19 -8.67 3.31
CA ARG A 80 -2.76 -8.80 2.99
C ARG A 80 -2.02 -7.46 2.87
N SER A 81 -2.74 -6.37 2.63
CA SER A 81 -2.14 -5.04 2.47
C SER A 81 -1.97 -4.29 3.80
N ILE A 82 -2.61 -4.75 4.89
CA ILE A 82 -2.52 -4.11 6.22
C ILE A 82 -1.07 -4.04 6.72
N ARG A 83 -0.33 -5.16 6.68
CA ARG A 83 1.06 -5.22 7.13
C ARG A 83 1.99 -4.31 6.30
N PRO A 84 2.03 -4.42 4.95
CA PRO A 84 2.84 -3.51 4.12
C PRO A 84 2.52 -2.02 4.32
N MET A 85 1.26 -1.68 4.59
CA MET A 85 0.85 -0.31 4.88
C MET A 85 1.49 0.18 6.19
N LEU A 86 1.36 -0.58 7.28
CA LEU A 86 1.91 -0.20 8.59
C LEU A 86 3.44 -0.22 8.62
N GLU A 87 4.08 -1.19 7.96
CA GLU A 87 5.53 -1.21 7.75
C GLU A 87 5.99 0.05 7.01
N GLY A 88 5.33 0.38 5.89
CA GLY A 88 5.62 1.57 5.10
C GLY A 88 5.41 2.87 5.86
N TYR A 89 4.44 2.94 6.76
CA TYR A 89 4.24 4.05 7.69
C TYR A 89 5.39 4.17 8.68
N LEU A 90 5.77 3.08 9.37
CA LEU A 90 6.85 3.09 10.36
C LEU A 90 8.20 3.45 9.73
N HIS A 91 8.51 2.93 8.53
CA HIS A 91 9.72 3.32 7.78
C HIS A 91 9.78 4.81 7.48
N ARG A 92 8.65 5.45 7.16
CA ARG A 92 8.56 6.89 6.89
C ARG A 92 8.61 7.71 8.17
N ARG A 93 8.00 7.22 9.25
CA ARG A 93 8.02 7.86 10.58
C ARG A 93 9.41 7.83 11.21
N PHE A 94 10.19 6.79 10.95
CA PHE A 94 11.55 6.60 11.49
C PHE A 94 12.59 6.33 10.39
N PRO A 95 12.92 7.33 9.54
CA PRO A 95 13.84 7.14 8.42
C PRO A 95 15.21 6.65 8.88
N GLY A 96 15.69 5.55 8.27
CA GLY A 96 17.01 4.98 8.56
C GLY A 96 17.14 4.21 9.87
N LEU A 97 16.08 4.10 10.67
CA LEU A 97 16.10 3.34 11.95
C LEU A 97 15.53 1.93 11.84
N ILE A 98 14.68 1.69 10.84
CA ILE A 98 14.10 0.37 10.55
C ILE A 98 14.71 -0.11 9.24
N ASN A 99 15.43 -1.24 9.31
CA ASN A 99 16.06 -1.84 8.13
C ASN A 99 15.00 -2.45 7.21
N GLY A 100 15.21 -2.35 5.90
CA GLY A 100 14.34 -2.99 4.92
C GLY A 100 14.39 -4.53 5.02
N GLY A 101 13.27 -5.19 4.70
CA GLY A 101 13.17 -6.66 4.67
C GLY A 101 12.88 -7.32 6.03
N LEU A 102 12.69 -6.54 7.10
CA LEU A 102 12.19 -7.05 8.37
C LEU A 102 10.70 -7.38 8.26
N LEU A 103 10.29 -8.49 8.86
CA LEU A 103 8.87 -8.80 9.03
C LEU A 103 8.23 -7.81 9.98
N PHE A 104 6.93 -7.51 9.80
CA PHE A 104 6.21 -6.58 10.66
C PHE A 104 6.36 -6.87 12.16
N GLY A 105 6.29 -8.14 12.58
CA GLY A 105 6.51 -8.53 13.96
C GLY A 105 7.89 -8.14 14.51
N GLN A 106 8.94 -8.26 13.69
CA GLN A 106 10.30 -7.85 14.06
C GLN A 106 10.42 -6.32 14.21
N VAL A 107 9.69 -5.56 13.39
CA VAL A 107 9.62 -4.10 13.52
C VAL A 107 8.98 -3.70 14.86
N ILE A 108 7.91 -4.39 15.26
CA ILE A 108 7.25 -4.16 16.55
C ILE A 108 8.19 -4.50 17.71
N GLU A 109 8.92 -5.61 17.61
CA GLU A 109 9.95 -6.00 18.60
C GLU A 109 11.07 -4.96 18.72
N LEU A 110 11.54 -4.39 17.60
CA LEU A 110 12.53 -3.31 17.62
C LEU A 110 12.03 -2.09 18.39
N ILE A 111 10.76 -1.71 18.21
CA ILE A 111 10.15 -0.59 18.93
C ILE A 111 10.03 -0.91 20.43
N ASN A 112 9.57 -2.11 20.78
CA ASN A 112 9.45 -2.55 22.18
C ASN A 112 10.81 -2.54 22.92
N ASN A 113 11.87 -2.95 22.23
CA ASN A 113 13.22 -3.01 22.82
C ASN A 113 13.98 -1.68 22.76
N ALA A 114 13.39 -0.62 22.19
CA ALA A 114 14.02 0.68 22.11
C ALA A 114 14.21 1.32 23.49
N VAL A 115 15.40 1.87 23.72
CA VAL A 115 15.74 2.61 24.95
C VAL A 115 16.40 3.94 24.59
N THR A 116 16.33 4.92 25.48
CA THR A 116 16.99 6.22 25.32
C THR A 116 18.49 6.05 24.99
N PRO A 117 19.04 6.75 23.97
CA PRO A 117 18.45 7.86 23.21
C PRO A 117 17.78 7.46 21.87
N CYS A 118 17.41 6.19 21.67
CA CYS A 118 16.80 5.73 20.41
C CYS A 118 15.42 6.38 20.16
N PRO A 119 15.20 7.03 18.98
CA PRO A 119 13.91 7.66 18.68
C PRO A 119 12.72 6.69 18.56
N LEU A 120 12.95 5.39 18.37
CA LEU A 120 11.87 4.39 18.29
C LEU A 120 11.03 4.33 19.57
N ILE A 121 11.56 4.81 20.71
CA ILE A 121 10.82 4.92 21.98
C ILE A 121 9.48 5.67 21.82
N PHE A 122 9.40 6.62 20.88
CA PHE A 122 8.18 7.41 20.63
C PHE A 122 7.05 6.62 19.95
N ALA A 123 7.29 5.38 19.52
CA ALA A 123 6.25 4.49 19.01
C ALA A 123 5.85 3.39 20.01
N GLN A 124 6.44 3.32 21.20
CA GLN A 124 6.07 2.32 22.21
C GLN A 124 4.60 2.42 22.64
N ASN A 125 4.02 3.61 22.59
CA ASN A 125 2.61 3.85 22.92
C ASN A 125 1.63 3.14 21.96
N ILE A 126 2.04 2.78 20.75
CA ILE A 126 1.18 2.13 19.76
C ILE A 126 1.48 0.63 19.60
N THR A 127 2.49 0.06 20.29
CA THR A 127 2.89 -1.34 20.05
C THR A 127 1.85 -2.37 20.47
N HIS A 128 1.04 -2.07 21.48
CA HIS A 128 -0.11 -2.92 21.83
C HIS A 128 -1.05 -3.07 20.62
N GLU A 129 -1.42 -1.95 20.01
CA GLU A 129 -2.32 -1.92 18.86
C GLU A 129 -1.71 -2.58 17.61
N LEU A 130 -0.43 -2.30 17.34
CA LEU A 130 0.30 -2.95 16.25
C LEU A 130 0.34 -4.47 16.41
N ASN A 131 0.48 -4.99 17.64
CA ASN A 131 0.50 -6.43 17.90
C ASN A 131 -0.86 -7.10 17.63
N GLU A 132 -1.95 -6.46 18.04
CA GLU A 132 -3.29 -6.98 17.77
C GLU A 132 -3.58 -7.02 16.26
N ILE A 133 -3.25 -5.94 15.55
CA ILE A 133 -3.38 -5.88 14.08
C ILE A 133 -2.47 -6.94 13.42
N ASN A 134 -1.22 -7.08 13.88
CA ASN A 134 -0.28 -8.05 13.33
C ASN A 134 -0.75 -9.50 13.51
N ARG A 135 -1.36 -9.82 14.66
CA ARG A 135 -1.92 -11.15 14.93
C ARG A 135 -3.03 -11.48 13.96
N TYR A 136 -3.97 -10.54 13.76
CA TYR A 136 -5.06 -10.71 12.81
C TYR A 136 -4.54 -10.86 11.38
N ALA A 137 -3.81 -9.86 10.89
CA ALA A 137 -3.34 -9.80 9.50
C ALA A 137 -2.42 -10.99 9.17
N GLY A 138 -1.69 -11.52 10.16
CA GLY A 138 -0.80 -12.66 9.98
C GLY A 138 -1.42 -13.96 9.54
N GLN A 139 -2.72 -14.10 9.73
CA GLN A 139 -3.44 -15.27 9.24
C GLN A 139 -3.41 -15.36 7.71
N TYR A 140 -3.22 -14.24 7.02
CA TYR A 140 -3.36 -14.12 5.56
C TYR A 140 -2.03 -14.06 4.80
N HIS A 141 -0.89 -14.18 5.50
CA HIS A 141 0.43 -14.20 4.89
C HIS A 141 1.17 -15.52 5.13
N HIS A 142 1.82 -16.03 4.08
CA HIS A 142 2.55 -17.31 4.09
C HIS A 142 3.80 -17.33 4.97
N ASP A 143 4.37 -16.16 5.26
CA ASP A 143 5.50 -16.00 6.18
C ASP A 143 5.13 -16.34 7.63
N THR A 144 3.86 -16.15 8.02
CA THR A 144 3.35 -16.43 9.36
C THR A 144 2.30 -17.53 9.43
N ASN A 145 1.67 -17.89 8.31
CA ASN A 145 0.70 -18.97 8.22
C ASN A 145 0.84 -19.75 6.89
N PRO A 146 1.39 -20.98 6.90
CA PRO A 146 1.51 -21.81 5.70
C PRO A 146 0.17 -22.15 5.02
N ALA A 147 -0.95 -22.03 5.74
CA ALA A 147 -2.30 -22.25 5.24
C ALA A 147 -3.04 -20.94 4.87
N ALA A 148 -2.32 -19.83 4.67
CA ALA A 148 -2.91 -18.50 4.45
C ALA A 148 -3.96 -18.43 3.33
N ASP A 149 -3.81 -19.21 2.26
CA ASP A 149 -4.76 -19.23 1.14
C ASP A 149 -6.09 -19.94 1.48
N GLN A 150 -6.16 -20.67 2.59
CA GLN A 150 -7.35 -21.40 3.04
C GLN A 150 -8.14 -20.63 4.11
N VAL A 151 -7.60 -19.52 4.61
CA VAL A 151 -8.26 -18.72 5.65
C VAL A 151 -9.35 -17.87 5.02
N GLU A 152 -10.57 -18.00 5.53
CA GLU A 152 -11.69 -17.14 5.15
C GLU A 152 -11.55 -15.76 5.79
N VAL A 153 -11.89 -14.72 5.04
CA VAL A 153 -11.86 -13.34 5.53
C VAL A 153 -13.29 -12.95 5.91
N VAL A 154 -13.51 -12.65 7.19
CA VAL A 154 -14.79 -12.14 7.68
C VAL A 154 -14.83 -10.63 7.53
N ASP A 155 -15.69 -10.11 6.65
CA ASP A 155 -15.70 -8.69 6.28
C ASP A 155 -15.89 -7.73 7.45
N SER A 156 -16.77 -8.05 8.40
CA SER A 156 -16.98 -7.19 9.58
C SER A 156 -15.75 -7.11 10.48
N GLU A 157 -15.01 -8.21 10.58
CA GLU A 157 -13.76 -8.26 11.35
C GLU A 157 -12.66 -7.50 10.60
N LEU A 158 -12.54 -7.73 9.29
CA LEU A 158 -11.61 -7.01 8.43
C LEU A 158 -11.81 -5.50 8.51
N LEU A 159 -13.05 -5.01 8.40
CA LEU A 159 -13.35 -3.58 8.47
C LEU A 159 -12.87 -2.97 9.78
N SER A 160 -13.10 -3.67 10.90
CA SER A 160 -12.61 -3.24 12.23
C SER A 160 -11.08 -3.12 12.25
N PHE A 161 -10.35 -4.11 11.72
CA PHE A 161 -8.88 -4.05 11.68
C PHE A 161 -8.33 -3.03 10.67
N VAL A 162 -9.05 -2.77 9.58
CA VAL A 162 -8.72 -1.72 8.61
C VAL A 162 -8.85 -0.34 9.26
N ASP A 163 -9.97 -0.06 9.93
CA ASP A 163 -10.17 1.20 10.66
C ASP A 163 -9.09 1.41 11.72
N ARG A 164 -8.78 0.37 12.49
CA ARG A 164 -7.71 0.37 13.49
C ARG A 164 -6.35 0.67 12.89
N ALA A 165 -5.98 0.02 11.78
CA ALA A 165 -4.72 0.25 11.09
C ALA A 165 -4.60 1.68 10.55
N VAL A 166 -5.67 2.22 9.95
CA VAL A 166 -5.70 3.61 9.49
C VAL A 166 -5.60 4.59 10.65
N ASN A 167 -6.28 4.33 11.77
CA ASN A 167 -6.22 5.18 12.95
C ASN A 167 -4.79 5.26 13.54
N VAL A 168 -4.03 4.17 13.51
CA VAL A 168 -2.60 4.18 13.90
C VAL A 168 -1.81 5.18 13.06
N VAL A 169 -2.05 5.23 11.75
CA VAL A 169 -1.38 6.18 10.84
C VAL A 169 -1.79 7.62 11.13
N HIS A 170 -3.09 7.88 11.32
CA HIS A 170 -3.62 9.22 11.51
C HIS A 170 -3.29 9.83 12.88
N ALA A 171 -3.50 9.08 13.96
CA ALA A 171 -3.40 9.61 15.31
C ALA A 171 -1.97 9.55 15.85
N GLY A 172 -1.16 8.57 15.41
CA GLY A 172 0.17 8.32 15.98
C GLY A 172 0.17 7.97 17.48
N ALA A 173 -1.02 7.77 18.06
CA ALA A 173 -1.32 7.43 19.44
C ALA A 173 -2.69 6.73 19.49
N VAL A 174 -2.91 5.91 20.53
CA VAL A 174 -4.21 5.30 20.85
C VAL A 174 -4.91 6.14 21.91
#